data_AF-A0A9D2UY83-F1
#
_entry.id   AF-A0A9D2UY83-F1
#
_cell.length_a   1.000
_cell.length_b   1.000
_cell.length_c   1.000
_cell.angle_alpha   90.00
_cell.angle_beta   90.00
_cell.angle_gamma   90.00
#
_symmetry.space_group_name_H-M   'P 1'
#
loop_
_entity.id
_entity.type
_entity.pdbx_description
1 polymer ?
#
loop_
_entity_poly.entity_id
_entity_poly.type
_entity_poly.pdbx_seq_one_letter_code
_entity_poly.pdbx_strand_id
1 'polypeptide(L)'
;TTQTAGNGCLIANIRPHGVHSTLDLQTPEGRTACIEGARLLRRLGSEVIALGCTGMATIGIASELEEAVGLPVIDPVLAMGAFAAFEAAKRLSQ
;
A
#
# COMPACT_ATOMS: atom_id res chain seq x y z
N THR A 1 8.09 25.35 6.11
CA THR A 1 9.25 24.61 6.63
C THR A 1 9.18 23.19 6.11
N THR A 2 9.81 22.91 4.97
CA THR A 2 9.87 21.56 4.40
C THR A 2 10.96 20.79 5.15
N GLN A 3 10.55 19.89 6.03
CA GLN A 3 11.45 18.93 6.65
C GLN A 3 11.83 17.92 5.56
N THR A 4 13.10 17.91 5.14
CA THR A 4 13.64 16.87 4.27
C THR A 4 13.59 15.56 5.06
N ALA A 5 12.56 14.77 4.82
CA ALA A 5 12.43 13.45 5.40
C ALA A 5 13.64 12.61 4.92
N GLY A 6 14.42 12.07 5.86
CA GLY A 6 15.54 11.20 5.53
C GLY A 6 15.06 9.91 4.85
N ASN A 7 15.99 9.21 4.21
CA ASN A 7 15.75 7.96 3.50
C ASN A 7 15.01 6.96 4.43
N GLY A 8 13.82 6.50 4.02
CA GLY A 8 13.02 5.53 4.78
C GLY A 8 12.02 6.11 5.80
N CYS A 9 11.71 7.40 5.75
CA CYS A 9 10.73 8.02 6.63
C CYS A 9 9.28 7.94 6.07
N LEU A 10 8.29 7.80 6.95
CA LEU A 10 6.87 7.96 6.60
C LEU A 10 6.59 9.44 6.35
N ILE A 11 6.36 9.81 5.09
CA ILE A 11 6.12 11.22 4.72
C ILE A 11 4.64 11.62 4.74
N ALA A 12 3.72 10.65 4.60
CA ALA A 12 2.28 10.88 4.60
C ALA A 12 1.51 9.59 4.86
N ASN A 13 0.30 9.71 5.41
CA ASN A 13 -0.68 8.64 5.54
C ASN A 13 -2.06 9.16 5.09
N ILE A 14 -2.73 8.43 4.21
CA ILE A 14 -3.99 8.86 3.61
C ILE A 14 -5.01 7.72 3.74
N ARG A 15 -6.18 8.04 4.30
CA ARG A 15 -7.39 7.24 4.10
C ARG A 15 -8.09 7.77 2.84
N PRO A 16 -8.39 6.93 1.85
CA PRO A 16 -9.16 7.33 0.68
C PRO A 16 -10.48 8.02 1.07
N HIS A 17 -10.85 9.07 0.33
CA HIS A 17 -12.07 9.81 0.62
C HIS A 17 -13.31 8.93 0.44
N GLY A 18 -14.28 9.01 1.36
CA GLY A 18 -15.50 8.20 1.32
C GLY A 18 -15.32 6.71 1.64
N VAL A 19 -14.10 6.25 1.93
CA VAL A 19 -13.83 4.88 2.35
C VAL A 19 -13.75 4.81 3.87
N HIS A 20 -14.66 4.04 4.48
CA HIS A 20 -14.73 3.84 5.92
C HIS A 20 -14.66 2.36 6.33
N SER A 21 -14.86 1.45 5.38
CA SER A 21 -14.86 0.01 5.57
C SER A 21 -14.29 -0.72 4.35
N THR A 22 -14.01 -2.01 4.51
CA THR A 22 -13.58 -2.87 3.40
C THR A 22 -14.65 -3.03 2.31
N LEU A 23 -15.93 -2.86 2.65
CA LEU A 23 -17.02 -2.92 1.66
C LEU A 23 -16.97 -1.72 0.71
N ASP A 24 -16.64 -0.54 1.22
CA ASP A 24 -16.51 0.67 0.41
C ASP A 24 -15.39 0.53 -0.63
N LEU A 25 -14.32 -0.21 -0.33
CA LEU A 25 -13.21 -0.47 -1.26
C LEU A 25 -13.62 -1.29 -2.49
N GLN A 26 -14.71 -2.05 -2.42
CA GLN A 26 -15.17 -2.91 -3.51
C GLN A 26 -16.03 -2.15 -4.54
N THR A 27 -16.42 -0.91 -4.24
CA THR A 27 -17.18 -0.07 -5.19
C THR A 27 -16.23 0.59 -6.20
N PRO A 28 -16.70 0.91 -7.41
CA PRO A 28 -15.93 1.70 -8.37
C PRO A 28 -15.46 3.04 -7.79
N GLU A 29 -16.30 3.69 -6.98
CA GLU A 29 -15.99 4.95 -6.32
C GLU A 29 -14.89 4.79 -5.27
N GLY A 30 -14.94 3.72 -4.48
CA GLY A 30 -13.91 3.40 -3.50
C GLY A 30 -12.56 3.09 -4.13
N ARG A 31 -12.54 2.31 -5.23
CA ARG A 31 -11.31 2.05 -5.99
C ARG A 31 -10.75 3.34 -6.59
N THR A 32 -11.61 4.17 -7.18
CA THR A 32 -11.21 5.48 -7.72
C THR A 32 -10.63 6.38 -6.62
N ALA A 33 -11.25 6.41 -5.44
CA ALA A 33 -10.75 7.17 -4.29
C ALA A 33 -9.37 6.68 -3.82
N CYS A 34 -9.10 5.37 -3.88
CA CYS A 34 -7.77 4.82 -3.57
C CYS A 34 -6.72 5.28 -4.59
N ILE A 35 -7.06 5.25 -5.88
CA ILE A 35 -6.18 5.74 -6.95
C ILE A 35 -5.87 7.23 -6.75
N GLU A 36 -6.86 8.05 -6.43
CA GLU A 36 -6.65 9.47 -6.13
C GLU A 36 -5.78 9.69 -4.88
N GLY A 37 -5.97 8.86 -3.86
CA GLY A 37 -5.11 8.83 -2.67
C GLY A 37 -3.65 8.53 -3.04
N ALA A 38 -3.41 7.51 -3.85
CA ALA A 38 -2.07 7.15 -4.33
C ALA A 38 -1.44 8.28 -5.17
N ARG A 39 -2.21 8.92 -6.05
CA ARG A 39 -1.76 10.08 -6.83
C ARG A 39 -1.37 11.25 -5.93
N LEU A 40 -2.11 11.46 -4.83
CA LEU A 40 -1.76 12.49 -3.85
C LEU A 40 -0.47 12.13 -3.10
N LEU A 41 -0.28 10.89 -2.64
CA LEU A 41 0.98 10.44 -2.04
C LEU A 41 2.17 10.69 -2.97
N ARG A 42 2.05 10.33 -4.25
CA ARG A 42 3.08 10.63 -5.26
C ARG A 42 3.39 12.13 -5.35
N ARG A 43 2.37 12.99 -5.42
CA ARG A 43 2.55 14.45 -5.45
C ARG A 43 3.23 15.00 -4.21
N LEU A 44 3.02 14.38 -3.05
CA LEU A 44 3.69 14.73 -1.80
C LEU A 44 5.15 14.23 -1.72
N GLY A 45 5.62 13.50 -2.73
CA GLY A 45 7.00 13.02 -2.83
C GLY A 45 7.19 11.57 -2.41
N SER A 46 6.13 10.75 -2.32
CA SER A 46 6.28 9.34 -1.97
C SER A 46 6.98 8.60 -3.10
N GLU A 47 8.01 7.82 -2.74
CA GLU A 47 8.73 6.94 -3.66
C GLU A 47 8.20 5.50 -3.60
N VAL A 48 7.54 5.13 -2.49
CA VAL A 48 6.92 3.82 -2.24
C VAL A 48 5.62 4.04 -1.47
N ILE A 49 4.61 3.21 -1.71
CA ILE A 49 3.34 3.20 -0.98
C ILE A 49 3.21 1.88 -0.23
N ALA A 50 2.82 1.91 1.04
CA ALA A 50 2.45 0.72 1.79
C ALA A 50 0.94 0.70 2.03
N LEU A 51 0.28 -0.44 1.81
CA LEU A 51 -1.16 -0.56 2.08
C LEU A 51 -1.41 -0.56 3.60
N GLY A 52 -2.33 0.28 4.05
CA GLY A 52 -2.60 0.49 5.47
C GLY A 52 -3.48 -0.55 6.18
N CYS A 53 -4.12 -1.49 5.47
CA CYS A 53 -4.96 -2.51 6.08
C CYS A 53 -5.03 -3.81 5.26
N THR A 54 -5.36 -4.92 5.94
CA THR A 54 -5.56 -6.23 5.31
C THR A 54 -6.72 -6.24 4.31
N GLY A 55 -7.72 -5.37 4.47
CA GLY A 55 -8.83 -5.25 3.53
C GLY A 55 -8.41 -4.83 2.12
N MET A 56 -7.39 -3.97 2.00
CA MET A 56 -6.82 -3.59 0.69
C MET A 56 -6.10 -4.74 0.00
N ALA A 57 -5.46 -5.63 0.78
CA ALA A 57 -4.87 -6.86 0.27
C ALA A 57 -5.95 -7.81 -0.28
N THR A 58 -7.03 -8.01 0.48
CA THR A 58 -8.14 -8.90 0.10
C THR A 58 -8.79 -8.52 -1.23
N ILE A 59 -8.90 -7.23 -1.55
CA ILE A 59 -9.50 -6.76 -2.81
C ILE A 59 -8.51 -6.63 -3.97
N GLY A 60 -7.23 -6.99 -3.75
CA GLY A 60 -6.19 -7.00 -4.78
C GLY A 60 -5.91 -5.64 -5.41
N ILE A 61 -5.98 -4.54 -4.64
CA ILE A 61 -5.85 -3.18 -5.22
C ILE A 61 -4.41 -2.76 -5.53
N ALA A 62 -3.41 -3.50 -5.04
CA ALA A 62 -2.00 -3.12 -5.15
C ALA A 62 -1.58 -2.84 -6.60
N SER A 63 -1.84 -3.77 -7.53
CA SER A 63 -1.44 -3.65 -8.94
C SER A 63 -2.10 -2.46 -9.63
N GLU A 64 -3.38 -2.20 -9.33
CA GLU A 64 -4.09 -1.02 -9.88
C GLU A 64 -3.47 0.29 -9.41
N LEU A 65 -3.02 0.34 -8.16
CA LEU A 65 -2.31 1.52 -7.65
C LEU A 65 -0.94 1.65 -8.32
N GLU A 66 -0.17 0.56 -8.44
CA GLU A 66 1.13 0.56 -9.12
C GLU A 66 1.02 1.06 -10.56
N GLU A 67 0.06 0.53 -11.32
CA GLU A 67 -0.21 0.96 -12.70
C GLU A 67 -0.62 2.44 -12.77
N ALA A 68 -1.48 2.89 -11.85
CA ALA A 68 -2.01 4.25 -11.87
C ALA A 68 -0.99 5.33 -11.49
N VAL A 69 0.03 5.00 -10.67
CA VAL A 69 1.01 5.99 -10.18
C VAL A 69 2.45 5.70 -10.56
N GLY A 70 2.79 4.51 -11.06
CA GLY A 70 4.15 4.13 -11.41
C GLY A 70 5.11 4.09 -10.21
N LEU A 71 4.60 3.81 -9.01
CA LEU A 71 5.37 3.64 -7.78
C LEU A 71 5.22 2.20 -7.29
N PRO A 72 6.23 1.61 -6.63
CA PRO A 72 6.07 0.35 -5.92
C PRO A 72 5.00 0.46 -4.83
N VAL A 73 4.11 -0.53 -4.78
CA VAL A 73 3.07 -0.64 -3.74
C VAL A 73 3.28 -1.94 -2.96
N ILE A 74 3.63 -1.79 -1.67
CA ILE A 74 3.87 -2.92 -0.78
C ILE A 74 2.55 -3.32 -0.12
N ASP A 75 2.10 -4.55 -0.41
CA ASP A 75 1.08 -5.25 0.35
C ASP A 75 1.71 -5.92 1.59
N PRO A 76 1.43 -5.44 2.82
CA PRO A 76 2.03 -6.02 4.02
C PRO A 76 1.62 -7.49 4.26
N VAL A 77 0.45 -7.93 3.78
CA VAL A 77 0.00 -9.31 3.95
C VAL A 77 0.87 -10.26 3.12
N LEU A 78 1.11 -9.92 1.86
CA LEU A 78 1.99 -10.70 0.99
C LEU A 78 3.44 -10.67 1.50
N ALA A 79 3.92 -9.52 1.96
CA ALA A 79 5.26 -9.40 2.53
C ALA A 79 5.44 -10.29 3.78
N MET A 80 4.46 -10.31 4.69
CA MET A 80 4.47 -11.21 5.85
C MET A 80 4.45 -12.69 5.44
N GLY A 81 3.61 -13.05 4.46
CA GLY A 81 3.54 -14.42 3.95
C GLY A 81 4.87 -14.89 3.34
N ALA A 82 5.51 -14.04 2.55
CA ALA A 82 6.83 -14.32 1.97
C ALA A 82 7.90 -14.53 3.04
N PHE A 83 7.91 -13.69 4.09
CA PHE A 83 8.86 -13.82 5.19
C PHE A 83 8.63 -15.07 6.03
N ALA A 84 7.37 -15.43 6.28
CA ALA A 84 7.01 -16.66 6.98
C ALA A 84 7.46 -17.90 6.19
N ALA A 85 7.24 -17.92 4.87
CA ALA A 85 7.70 -19.01 4.00
C ALA A 85 9.23 -19.12 3.98
N PHE A 86 9.94 -17.98 3.91
CA PHE A 86 11.40 -17.94 3.96
C PHE A 86 11.94 -18.55 5.26
N GLU A 87 11.43 -18.13 6.42
CA GLU A 87 11.89 -18.66 7.71
C GLU A 87 11.56 -20.14 7.88
N ALA A 88 10.41 -20.60 7.38
CA ALA A 88 10.07 -22.02 7.37
C ALA A 88 11.06 -22.84 6.51
N ALA A 89 11.36 -22.38 5.29
CA ALA A 89 12.30 -23.05 4.39
C ALA A 89 13.73 -23.09 4.97
N LYS A 90 14.17 -22.00 5.60
CA LYS A 90 15.47 -21.92 6.26
C LYS A 90 15.60 -22.97 7.37
N ARG A 91 14.57 -23.17 8.19
CA ARG A 91 14.59 -24.18 9.27
C ARG A 91 14.63 -25.62 8.77
N LEU A 92 13.99 -25.91 7.64
CA LEU A 92 14.03 -27.24 7.03
C LEU A 92 15.38 -27.56 6.38
N SER A 93 16.22 -26.55 6.16
CA SER A 93 17.56 -26.68 5.58
C SER A 93 18.66 -26.75 6.65
N GLN A 94 18.30 -26.81 7.93
CA GLN A 94 19.18 -26.97 9.10
C GLN A 94 18.98 -28.36 9.70
#